data_AF-A0A7W0VNZ7-F1
#
_entry.id   AF-A0A7W0VNZ7-F1
#
_cell.length_a   1.000
_cell.length_b   1.000
_cell.length_c   1.000
_cell.angle_alpha   90.00
_cell.angle_beta   90.00
_cell.angle_gamma   90.00
#
_symmetry.space_group_name_H-M   'P 1'
#
loop_
_entity.id
_entity.type
_entity.pdbx_description
1 polymer ?
#
loop_
_entity_poly.entity_id
_entity_poly.type
_entity_poly.pdbx_seq_one_letter_code
_entity_poly.pdbx_strand_id
1 'polypeptide(L)'
;MTPAATLLSELIAFPTQQAGPERGPGDERALCEHLAPLLRARGADEVIVSSAPRTDGSAGAYVFARWGTPKRIINAHVDTVPANAGWSRDPRTARLANDRPYGLGSADSKGAIAAT
;
A
#
# COMPACT_ATOMS: atom_id res chain seq x y z
N MET A 1 -5.06 -18.00 -8.48
CA MET A 1 -4.26 -16.84 -8.03
C MET A 1 -3.35 -17.25 -6.90
N THR A 2 -2.11 -16.76 -6.90
CA THR A 2 -1.19 -16.91 -5.76
C THR A 2 -1.67 -16.07 -4.58
N PRO A 3 -1.26 -16.39 -3.33
CA PRO A 3 -1.59 -15.55 -2.17
C PRO A 3 -1.18 -14.09 -2.35
N ALA A 4 -0.01 -13.84 -2.96
CA ALA A 4 0.47 -12.50 -3.28
C ALA A 4 -0.44 -11.78 -4.30
N ALA A 5 -0.93 -12.47 -5.33
CA ALA A 5 -1.86 -11.87 -6.29
C ALA A 5 -3.21 -11.51 -5.64
N THR A 6 -3.72 -12.36 -4.75
CA THR A 6 -4.95 -12.09 -3.98
C THR A 6 -4.78 -10.86 -3.10
N LEU A 7 -3.71 -10.83 -2.29
CA LEU A 7 -3.42 -9.69 -1.42
C LEU A 7 -3.21 -8.41 -2.24
N LEU A 8 -2.47 -8.46 -3.34
CA LEU A 8 -2.27 -7.31 -4.22
C LEU A 8 -3.60 -6.75 -4.75
N SER A 9 -4.53 -7.62 -5.16
CA SER A 9 -5.86 -7.21 -5.59
C SER A 9 -6.63 -6.48 -4.49
N GLU A 10 -6.51 -6.91 -3.24
CA GLU A 10 -7.08 -6.21 -2.08
C GLU A 10 -6.40 -4.85 -1.85
N LEU A 11 -5.07 -4.81 -1.88
CA LEU A 11 -4.32 -3.57 -1.63
C LEU A 11 -4.63 -2.49 -2.68
N ILE A 12 -4.83 -2.87 -3.95
CA ILE A 12 -5.18 -1.95 -5.05
C ILE A 12 -6.45 -1.15 -4.74
N ALA A 13 -7.42 -1.74 -4.02
CA ALA A 13 -8.68 -1.09 -3.69
C ALA A 13 -8.54 0.09 -2.73
N PHE A 14 -7.45 0.15 -1.94
CA PHE A 14 -7.23 1.25 -1.01
C PHE A 14 -6.84 2.55 -1.75
N PRO A 15 -7.62 3.63 -1.64
CA PRO A 15 -7.27 4.91 -2.23
C PRO A 15 -6.18 5.57 -1.40
N THR A 16 -4.92 5.42 -1.78
CA THR A 16 -3.75 5.96 -1.06
C THR A 16 -3.00 7.01 -1.86
N GLN A 17 -3.63 7.63 -2.85
CA GLN A 17 -2.95 8.59 -3.71
C GLN A 17 -2.46 9.82 -2.94
N GLN A 18 -1.30 10.34 -3.29
CA GLN A 18 -0.86 11.66 -2.85
C GLN A 18 -1.85 12.75 -3.30
N ALA A 19 -1.91 13.84 -2.54
CA ALA A 19 -2.67 15.01 -2.96
C ALA A 19 -2.09 15.59 -4.26
N GLY A 20 -2.96 16.03 -5.17
CA GLY A 20 -2.59 16.70 -6.39
C GLY A 20 -3.49 17.90 -6.68
N PRO A 21 -3.19 18.69 -7.71
CA PRO A 21 -3.95 19.91 -8.04
C PRO A 21 -5.46 19.66 -8.23
N GLU A 22 -5.81 18.47 -8.73
CA GLU A 22 -7.17 18.11 -9.12
C GLU A 22 -7.86 17.16 -8.12
N ARG A 23 -7.13 16.59 -7.16
CA ARG A 23 -7.64 15.53 -6.28
C ARG A 23 -7.02 15.62 -4.88
N GLY A 24 -7.86 15.47 -3.87
CA GLY A 24 -7.42 15.37 -2.47
C GLY A 24 -6.60 14.11 -2.18
N PRO A 25 -5.91 14.08 -1.04
CA PRO A 25 -5.15 12.93 -0.61
C PRO A 25 -6.05 11.71 -0.41
N GLY A 26 -5.47 10.54 -0.60
CA GLY A 26 -6.03 9.27 -0.17
C GLY A 26 -5.85 9.04 1.34
N ASP A 27 -6.27 7.87 1.78
CA ASP A 27 -6.16 7.40 3.16
C ASP A 27 -5.08 6.32 3.27
N GLU A 28 -3.83 6.77 3.42
CA GLU A 28 -2.69 5.88 3.68
C GLU A 28 -2.83 5.13 5.01
N ARG A 29 -3.50 5.75 5.99
CA ARG A 29 -3.68 5.16 7.32
C ARG A 29 -4.56 3.93 7.26
N ALA A 30 -5.64 3.97 6.48
CA ALA A 30 -6.51 2.80 6.27
C ALA A 30 -5.72 1.60 5.73
N LEU A 31 -4.80 1.81 4.77
CA LEU A 31 -3.95 0.72 4.27
C LEU A 31 -2.96 0.24 5.36
N CYS A 32 -2.35 1.14 6.12
CA CYS A 32 -1.45 0.77 7.22
C CYS A 32 -2.17 -0.04 8.32
N GLU A 33 -3.39 0.35 8.68
CA GLU A 33 -4.24 -0.36 9.64
C GLU A 33 -4.69 -1.72 9.13
N HIS A 34 -4.92 -1.86 7.81
CA HIS A 34 -5.19 -3.15 7.18
C HIS A 34 -3.96 -4.08 7.19
N LEU A 35 -2.75 -3.55 6.97
CA LEU A 35 -1.51 -4.35 6.99
C LEU A 35 -1.10 -4.79 8.39
N ALA A 36 -1.39 -4.00 9.43
CA ALA A 36 -0.99 -4.28 10.80
C ALA A 36 -1.39 -5.68 11.32
N PRO A 37 -2.66 -6.14 11.21
CA PRO A 37 -3.01 -7.51 11.62
C PRO A 37 -2.33 -8.58 10.76
N LEU A 38 -2.09 -8.33 9.47
CA LEU A 38 -1.40 -9.26 8.57
C LEU A 38 0.08 -9.46 8.97
N LEU A 39 0.73 -8.41 9.46
CA LEU A 39 2.10 -8.44 9.98
C LEU A 39 2.16 -9.17 11.33
N ARG A 40 1.20 -8.91 12.23
CA ARG A 40 1.07 -9.65 13.51
C ARG A 40 0.86 -11.15 13.28
N ALA A 41 -0.01 -11.51 12.34
CA ALA A 41 -0.26 -12.91 11.98
C ALA A 41 0.99 -13.63 11.43
N ARG A 42 1.97 -12.88 10.89
CA ARG A 42 3.29 -13.37 10.48
C ARG A 42 4.33 -13.39 11.61
N GLY A 43 3.91 -13.21 12.85
CA GLY A 43 4.78 -13.34 14.03
C GLY A 43 5.65 -12.11 14.32
N ALA A 44 5.23 -10.91 13.90
CA ALA A 44 5.93 -9.68 14.28
C ALA A 44 5.84 -9.48 15.79
N ASP A 45 6.98 -9.21 16.44
CA ASP A 45 7.06 -8.92 17.87
C ASP A 45 6.49 -7.55 18.21
N GLU A 46 6.61 -6.62 17.26
CA GLU A 46 6.13 -5.24 17.39
C GLU A 46 5.53 -4.80 16.06
N VAL A 47 4.34 -4.17 16.14
CA VAL A 47 3.68 -3.55 15.00
C VAL A 47 3.12 -2.20 15.43
N ILE A 48 3.62 -1.14 14.81
CA ILE A 48 3.23 0.26 15.07
C ILE A 48 2.61 0.84 13.81
N VAL A 49 1.41 1.38 13.93
CA VAL A 49 0.82 2.25 12.91
C VAL A 49 0.89 3.67 13.43
N SER A 50 1.51 4.56 12.67
CA SER A 50 1.70 5.95 13.09
C SER A 50 1.70 6.89 11.88
N SER A 51 1.78 8.18 12.16
CA SER A 51 1.82 9.24 11.16
C SER A 51 3.15 9.98 11.20
N ALA A 52 3.57 10.52 10.06
CA ALA A 52 4.73 11.39 9.93
C ALA A 52 4.33 12.69 9.22
N PRO A 53 4.82 13.86 9.67
CA PRO A 53 4.56 15.13 8.98
C PRO A 53 5.22 15.15 7.60
N ARG A 54 4.58 15.84 6.65
CA ARG A 54 5.10 16.09 5.30
C ARG A 54 5.46 17.55 5.12
N THR A 55 6.30 17.83 4.11
CA THR A 55 6.76 19.19 3.79
C THR A 55 5.64 20.12 3.34
N ASP A 56 4.54 19.58 2.83
CA ASP A 56 3.35 20.33 2.42
C ASP A 56 2.37 20.61 3.58
N GLY A 57 2.75 20.26 4.81
CA GLY A 57 1.93 20.44 6.02
C GLY A 57 0.89 19.32 6.24
N SER A 58 0.76 18.37 5.32
CA SER A 58 -0.07 17.19 5.53
C SER A 58 0.63 16.14 6.39
N ALA A 59 -0.07 15.06 6.74
CA ALA A 59 0.50 13.91 7.43
C ALA A 59 0.42 12.67 6.53
N GLY A 60 1.54 11.97 6.37
CA GLY A 60 1.57 10.62 5.82
C GLY A 60 1.38 9.58 6.93
N ALA A 61 1.04 8.35 6.56
CA ALA A 61 0.95 7.22 7.48
C ALA A 61 1.96 6.12 7.13
N TYR A 62 2.40 5.39 8.14
CA TYR A 62 3.26 4.22 7.95
C TYR A 62 2.87 3.11 8.92
N VAL A 63 3.19 1.88 8.52
CA VAL A 63 3.22 0.72 9.39
C VAL A 63 4.67 0.24 9.51
N PHE A 64 5.12 0.09 10.75
CA PHE A 64 6.41 -0.49 11.09
C PHE A 64 6.18 -1.84 11.75
N ALA A 65 6.97 -2.83 11.38
CA ALA A 65 6.98 -4.14 12.02
C ALA A 65 8.42 -4.62 12.27
N ARG A 66 8.64 -5.27 13.41
CA ARG A 66 9.94 -5.81 13.82
C ARG A 66 9.82 -7.27 14.23
N TRP A 67 10.80 -8.07 13.81
CA TRP A 67 10.98 -9.47 14.20
C TRP A 67 12.38 -9.65 14.78
N GLY A 68 12.46 -10.15 16.01
CA GLY A 68 13.66 -10.30 16.82
C GLY A 68 14.51 -9.04 16.86
N THR A 69 15.78 -9.22 16.54
CA THR A 69 16.81 -8.18 16.50
C THR A 69 17.35 -8.07 15.06
N PRO A 70 16.60 -7.40 14.16
CA PRO A 70 16.90 -7.46 12.74
C PRO A 70 18.19 -6.70 12.40
N LYS A 71 18.93 -7.20 11.41
CA LYS A 71 20.09 -6.51 10.80
C LYS A 71 19.78 -5.93 9.41
N ARG A 72 18.53 -6.05 8.96
CA ARG A 72 18.05 -5.63 7.64
C ARG A 72 16.73 -4.90 7.78
N ILE A 73 16.50 -3.94 6.90
CA ILE A 73 15.23 -3.21 6.78
C ILE A 73 14.65 -3.53 5.41
N ILE A 74 13.37 -3.89 5.38
CA ILE A 74 12.58 -3.93 4.15
C ILE A 74 11.75 -2.65 4.13
N ASN A 75 11.82 -1.90 3.04
CA ASN A 75 11.08 -0.66 2.85
C ASN A 75 10.22 -0.77 1.59
N ALA A 76 8.97 -0.38 1.71
CA ALA A 76 8.04 -0.14 0.62
C ALA A 76 7.17 1.07 0.99
N HIS A 77 6.60 1.73 -0.02
CA HIS A 77 5.71 2.88 0.20
C HIS A 77 4.26 2.47 -0.06
N VAL A 78 3.34 3.05 0.71
CA VAL A 78 1.91 2.68 0.67
C VAL A 78 1.10 3.59 -0.23
N ASP A 79 1.62 4.79 -0.50
CA ASP A 79 0.96 5.79 -1.32
C ASP A 79 1.06 5.45 -2.80
N THR A 80 0.26 6.16 -3.60
CA THR A 80 0.38 6.11 -5.06
C THR A 80 0.42 7.51 -5.62
N VAL A 81 0.86 7.65 -6.87
CA VAL A 81 0.52 8.86 -7.64
C VAL A 81 -1.00 8.93 -7.89
N PRO A 82 -1.56 10.11 -8.21
CA PRO A 82 -2.91 10.22 -8.73
C PRO A 82 -3.08 9.42 -10.03
N ALA A 83 -4.27 8.85 -10.24
CA ALA A 83 -4.61 8.24 -11.52
C ALA A 83 -4.66 9.29 -12.64
N ASN A 84 -4.01 9.02 -13.76
CA ASN A 84 -4.07 9.88 -14.95
C ASN A 84 -5.33 9.59 -15.81
N ALA A 85 -5.56 10.39 -16.85
CA ALA A 85 -6.71 10.25 -17.75
C ALA A 85 -6.61 9.05 -18.72
N GLY A 86 -5.46 8.37 -18.80
CA GLY A 86 -5.21 7.25 -19.71
C GLY A 86 -5.75 5.90 -19.24
N TRP A 87 -6.33 5.83 -18.04
CA TRP A 87 -6.94 4.61 -17.52
C TRP A 87 -8.18 4.23 -18.33
N SER A 88 -8.17 3.04 -18.94
CA SER A 88 -9.32 2.51 -19.71
C SER A 88 -10.43 1.92 -18.83
N ARG A 89 -10.17 1.77 -17.52
CA ARG A 89 -11.06 1.23 -16.49
C ARG A 89 -10.72 1.88 -15.15
N ASP A 90 -11.56 1.65 -14.15
CA ASP A 90 -11.27 2.14 -12.80
C ASP A 90 -9.91 1.63 -12.28
N PRO A 91 -8.94 2.52 -11.98
CA PRO A 91 -7.62 2.16 -11.45
C PRO A 91 -7.65 1.44 -10.10
N ARG A 92 -8.72 1.63 -9.31
CA ARG A 92 -8.85 1.08 -7.95
C ARG A 92 -9.58 -0.25 -7.91
N THR A 93 -10.11 -0.71 -9.04
CA THR A 93 -10.70 -2.04 -9.16
C THR A 93 -9.68 -2.96 -9.83
N ALA A 94 -9.06 -3.84 -9.04
CA ALA A 94 -8.06 -4.77 -9.56
C ALA A 94 -8.65 -5.67 -10.66
N ARG A 95 -8.04 -5.66 -11.84
CA ARG A 95 -8.39 -6.56 -12.94
C ARG A 95 -7.36 -7.66 -13.07
N LEU A 96 -7.81 -8.89 -13.18
CA LEU A 96 -6.93 -10.01 -13.47
C LEU A 96 -6.82 -10.23 -14.97
N ALA A 97 -5.58 -10.40 -15.45
CA ALA A 97 -5.32 -10.97 -16.77
C ALA A 97 -4.04 -11.79 -16.72
N ASN A 98 -4.08 -13.01 -17.25
CA ASN A 98 -2.95 -13.95 -17.24
C ASN A 98 -2.33 -14.10 -15.84
N ASP A 99 -3.19 -14.27 -14.82
CA ASP A 99 -2.84 -14.38 -13.40
C ASP A 99 -2.11 -13.18 -12.78
N ARG A 100 -2.12 -12.02 -13.45
CA ARG A 100 -1.53 -10.77 -12.95
C ARG A 100 -2.63 -9.77 -12.59
N PRO A 101 -2.63 -9.23 -11.36
CA PRO A 101 -3.46 -8.08 -11.01
C PRO A 101 -2.97 -6.80 -11.71
N TYR A 102 -3.88 -6.09 -12.33
CA TYR A 102 -3.69 -4.76 -12.92
C TYR A 102 -4.52 -3.75 -12.16
N GLY A 103 -3.88 -2.66 -11.73
CA GLY A 103 -4.50 -1.57 -10.99
C GLY A 103 -3.45 -0.57 -10.52
N LEU A 104 -3.88 0.61 -10.08
CA LEU A 104 -2.97 1.64 -9.59
C LEU A 104 -2.28 1.15 -8.30
N GLY A 105 -0.97 1.37 -8.25
CA GLY A 105 -0.13 0.85 -7.18
C GLY A 105 0.36 -0.59 -7.37
N SER A 106 -0.15 -1.33 -8.38
CA SER A 106 0.24 -2.73 -8.60
C SER A 106 1.74 -2.94 -8.77
N ALA A 107 2.38 -2.10 -9.61
CA ALA A 107 3.82 -2.09 -9.79
C ALA A 107 4.56 -1.16 -8.80
N ASP A 108 3.92 -0.07 -8.38
CA ASP A 108 4.53 1.00 -7.59
C ASP A 108 3.62 1.50 -6.45
N SER A 109 3.72 0.96 -5.23
CA SER A 109 4.58 -0.18 -4.85
C SER A 109 3.86 -1.29 -4.08
N LYS A 110 2.53 -1.33 -4.14
CA LYS A 110 1.70 -2.33 -3.44
C LYS A 110 2.05 -3.77 -3.82
N GLY A 111 2.55 -4.01 -5.02
CA GLY A 111 3.07 -5.32 -5.42
C GLY A 111 4.26 -5.77 -4.57
N ALA A 112 5.16 -4.86 -4.20
CA ALA A 112 6.27 -5.16 -3.29
C ALA A 112 5.76 -5.50 -1.88
N ILE A 113 4.75 -4.77 -1.38
CA ILE A 113 4.10 -5.06 -0.10
C ILE A 113 3.47 -6.45 -0.11
N ALA A 114 2.75 -6.82 -1.18
CA ALA A 114 2.07 -8.11 -1.27
C ALA A 114 3.04 -9.30 -1.39
N ALA A 115 4.29 -9.06 -1.79
CA ALA A 115 5.32 -10.08 -1.94
C ALA A 115 6.09 -10.39 -0.65
N THR A 116 5.91 -9.60 0.42
CA THR A 116 6.55 -9.78 1.74
C THR A 116 5.70 -10.60 2.71
#